data_AF-A0A352D7Z2-F1
#
_entry.id   AF-A0A352D7Z2-F1
#
_cell.length_a   1.000
_cell.length_b   1.000
_cell.length_c   1.000
_cell.angle_alpha   90.00
_cell.angle_beta   90.00
_cell.angle_gamma   90.00
#
_symmetry.space_group_name_H-M   'P 1'
#
loop_
_entity.id
_entity.type
_entity.pdbx_description
1 polymer ?
#
loop_
_entity_poly.entity_id
_entity_poly.type
_entity_poly.pdbx_seq_one_letter_code
_entity_poly.pdbx_strand_id
1 'polypeptide(L)'
;MKLTNTIKIALLAISTLTTPSLAGNKMIYGEDDRADYYAMPENLKWAADSTVALWKRNSMWLDQKAGAYNLGTYTFGEGYNLCTGEKFREQPAGAFCSGALVGEDLVMTAGHCIVTQGDCNSAAFVFGYA
;
A
#
# COMPACT_ATOMS: atom_id res chain seq x y z
N MET A 1 26.21 27.18 -75.70
CA MET A 1 24.99 27.41 -74.91
C MET A 1 23.89 26.45 -75.35
N LYS A 2 23.76 25.30 -74.69
CA LYS A 2 22.56 24.46 -74.69
C LYS A 2 22.45 23.83 -73.30
N LEU A 3 21.40 24.20 -72.58
CA LEU A 3 21.00 23.60 -71.32
C LEU A 3 20.47 22.19 -71.58
N THR A 4 20.88 21.23 -70.76
CA THR A 4 20.08 20.02 -70.53
C THR A 4 19.92 19.85 -69.03
N ASN A 5 18.67 20.07 -68.61
CA ASN A 5 18.18 20.01 -67.25
C ASN A 5 17.93 18.54 -66.90
N THR A 6 18.55 18.02 -65.84
CA THR A 6 18.20 16.70 -65.31
C THR A 6 18.20 16.79 -63.79
N ILE A 7 17.07 17.24 -63.26
CA ILE A 7 16.79 17.24 -61.83
C ILE A 7 16.60 15.78 -61.41
N LYS A 8 17.62 15.19 -60.80
CA LYS A 8 17.51 13.90 -60.10
C LYS A 8 16.93 14.18 -58.73
N ILE A 9 15.63 13.95 -58.56
CA ILE A 9 14.98 13.95 -57.23
C ILE A 9 15.50 12.70 -56.50
N ALA A 10 16.43 12.89 -55.58
CA ALA A 10 16.86 11.84 -54.66
C ALA A 10 15.76 11.65 -53.62
N LEU A 11 15.00 10.55 -53.71
CA LEU A 11 14.11 10.11 -52.65
C LEU A 11 14.96 9.73 -51.44
N LEU A 12 15.02 10.62 -50.45
CA LEU A 12 15.64 10.33 -49.16
C LEU A 12 14.68 9.40 -48.39
N ALA A 13 14.94 8.10 -48.43
CA ALA A 13 14.21 7.14 -47.60
C ALA A 13 14.55 7.41 -46.14
N ILE A 14 13.72 8.18 -45.44
CA ILE A 14 13.78 8.37 -44.00
C ILE A 14 13.35 7.05 -43.36
N SER A 15 14.33 6.21 -43.07
CA SER A 15 14.18 5.03 -42.22
C SER A 15 13.87 5.53 -40.80
N THR A 16 12.60 5.54 -40.44
CA THR A 16 12.18 5.70 -39.04
C THR A 16 12.57 4.44 -38.28
N LEU A 17 13.75 4.47 -37.66
CA LEU A 17 14.16 3.47 -36.67
C LEU A 17 13.24 3.60 -35.45
N THR A 18 12.15 2.84 -35.44
CA THR A 18 11.33 2.67 -34.24
C THR A 18 12.08 1.74 -33.29
N THR A 19 12.88 2.32 -32.39
CA THR A 19 13.44 1.57 -31.27
C THR A 19 12.28 1.14 -30.36
N PRO A 20 12.04 -0.15 -30.11
CA PRO A 20 11.09 -0.56 -29.10
C PRO A 20 11.60 -0.06 -27.74
N SER A 21 10.85 0.83 -27.11
CA SER A 21 11.07 1.18 -25.70
C SER A 21 10.80 -0.07 -24.88
N LEU A 22 11.86 -0.75 -24.41
CA LEU A 22 11.71 -1.68 -23.30
C LEU A 22 11.39 -0.86 -22.06
N ALA A 23 10.11 -0.56 -21.85
CA ALA A 23 9.58 -0.33 -20.53
C ALA A 23 9.69 -1.65 -19.75
N GLY A 24 10.91 -1.99 -19.32
CA GLY A 24 11.11 -3.09 -18.39
C GLY A 24 10.25 -2.80 -17.16
N ASN A 25 9.50 -3.80 -16.69
CA ASN A 25 8.81 -3.75 -15.41
C ASN A 25 9.84 -3.31 -14.36
N LYS A 26 9.79 -2.04 -13.95
CA LYS A 26 10.74 -1.45 -12.98
C LYS A 26 10.51 -1.94 -11.55
N MET A 27 9.52 -2.83 -11.37
CA MET A 27 9.16 -3.39 -10.09
C MET A 27 9.79 -4.78 -10.01
N ILE A 28 10.80 -4.90 -9.15
CA ILE A 28 11.34 -6.18 -8.73
C ILE A 28 10.39 -6.68 -7.64
N TYR A 29 9.54 -7.63 -8.00
CA TYR A 29 8.79 -8.43 -7.03
C TYR A 29 9.55 -9.73 -6.80
N GLY A 30 9.92 -9.99 -5.55
CA GLY A 30 10.44 -11.29 -5.14
C GLY A 30 9.31 -12.30 -4.93
N GLU A 31 9.65 -13.46 -4.39
CA GLU A 31 8.65 -14.36 -3.82
C GLU A 31 7.91 -13.66 -2.66
N ASP A 32 6.64 -14.01 -2.47
CA ASP A 32 5.89 -13.52 -1.31
C ASP A 32 6.46 -14.15 -0.03
N ASP A 33 7.33 -13.42 0.66
CA ASP A 33 7.98 -13.79 1.92
C ASP A 33 7.30 -13.19 3.15
N ARG A 34 6.11 -12.60 2.98
CA ARG A 34 5.34 -12.07 4.10
C ARG A 34 5.09 -13.17 5.14
N ALA A 35 5.40 -12.83 6.38
CA ALA A 35 5.18 -13.66 7.56
C ALA A 35 4.20 -12.95 8.50
N ASP A 36 3.36 -13.75 9.15
CA ASP A 36 2.56 -13.28 10.28
C ASP A 36 3.46 -12.94 11.48
N TYR A 37 3.00 -12.08 12.38
CA TYR A 37 3.73 -11.67 13.58
C TYR A 37 4.25 -12.87 14.39
N TYR A 38 3.43 -13.92 14.56
CA TYR A 38 3.86 -15.11 15.31
C TYR A 38 4.99 -15.89 14.65
N ALA A 39 5.12 -15.80 13.32
CA ALA A 39 6.13 -16.48 12.52
C ALA A 39 7.34 -15.58 12.20
N MET A 40 7.30 -14.32 12.64
CA MET A 40 8.34 -13.33 12.35
C MET A 40 9.60 -13.55 13.20
N PRO A 41 10.81 -13.32 12.65
CA PRO A 41 12.04 -13.36 13.42
C PRO A 41 12.02 -12.41 14.62
N GLU A 42 12.54 -12.87 15.76
CA GLU A 42 12.53 -12.10 17.01
C GLU A 42 13.20 -10.73 16.86
N ASN A 43 14.26 -10.64 16.06
CA ASN A 43 14.98 -9.39 15.80
C ASN A 43 14.21 -8.39 14.94
N LEU A 44 13.01 -8.73 14.46
CA LEU A 44 12.11 -7.85 13.70
C LEU A 44 10.80 -7.56 14.44
N LYS A 45 10.48 -8.27 15.53
CA LYS A 45 9.24 -8.03 16.32
C LYS A 45 9.13 -6.62 16.85
N TRP A 46 10.24 -6.05 17.31
CA TRP A 46 10.28 -4.64 17.75
C TRP A 46 9.78 -3.67 16.67
N ALA A 47 10.01 -3.96 15.40
CA ALA A 47 9.57 -3.10 14.30
C ALA A 47 8.05 -3.22 14.10
N ALA A 48 7.49 -4.43 14.17
CA ALA A 48 6.04 -4.62 14.13
C ALA A 48 5.34 -4.04 15.36
N ASP A 49 5.92 -4.18 16.55
CA ASP A 49 5.42 -3.59 17.80
C ASP A 49 5.43 -2.06 17.76
N SER A 50 6.28 -1.48 16.90
CA SER A 50 6.34 -0.03 16.64
C SER A 50 5.33 0.44 15.59
N THR A 51 4.44 -0.43 15.12
CA THR A 51 3.35 -0.07 14.20
C THR A 51 2.03 0.11 14.93
N VAL A 52 1.16 0.96 14.39
CA VAL A 52 -0.16 1.23 14.96
C VAL A 52 -1.24 1.15 13.88
N ALA A 53 -2.35 0.50 14.22
CA ALA A 53 -3.55 0.47 13.38
C ALA A 53 -4.44 1.67 13.72
N LEU A 54 -4.85 2.42 12.69
CA LEU A 54 -5.77 3.55 12.85
C LEU A 54 -7.20 3.09 12.57
N TRP A 55 -8.06 3.26 13.56
CA TRP A 55 -9.47 2.86 13.54
C TRP A 55 -10.39 4.07 13.62
N LYS A 56 -11.55 4.01 12.97
CA LYS A 56 -12.59 5.01 13.22
C LYS A 56 -13.29 4.66 14.53
N ARG A 57 -13.50 5.62 15.41
CA ARG A 57 -14.15 5.40 16.71
C ARG A 57 -15.55 4.80 16.61
N ASN A 58 -16.26 5.06 15.51
CA ASN A 58 -17.58 4.50 15.25
C ASN A 58 -17.55 3.05 14.76
N SER A 59 -16.39 2.45 14.48
CA SER A 59 -16.22 1.02 14.22
C SER A 59 -15.76 0.24 15.44
N MET A 60 -15.84 0.84 16.64
CA MET A 60 -15.45 0.22 17.90
C MET A 60 -16.59 0.32 18.92
N TRP A 61 -16.72 -0.66 19.82
CA TRP A 61 -17.67 -0.59 20.93
C TRP A 61 -17.09 -1.17 22.21
N LEU A 62 -17.41 -0.54 23.34
CA LEU A 62 -16.96 -0.98 24.67
C LEU A 62 -17.75 -2.22 25.12
N ASP A 63 -17.04 -3.31 25.40
CA ASP A 63 -17.55 -4.39 26.22
C ASP A 63 -17.40 -4.00 27.70
N GLN A 64 -18.52 -3.63 28.32
CA GLN A 64 -18.53 -3.21 29.73
C GLN A 64 -18.15 -4.34 30.70
N LYS A 65 -18.36 -5.60 30.33
CA LYS A 65 -18.02 -6.74 31.20
C LYS A 65 -16.53 -7.04 31.14
N ALA A 66 -15.95 -6.98 29.93
CA ALA A 66 -14.53 -7.22 29.73
C ALA A 66 -13.65 -5.99 30.04
N GLY A 67 -14.22 -4.78 30.06
CA GLY A 67 -13.46 -3.53 30.18
C GLY A 67 -12.58 -3.24 28.97
N ALA A 68 -12.94 -3.78 27.80
CA ALA A 68 -12.16 -3.71 26.57
C ALA A 68 -13.02 -3.25 25.39
N TYR A 69 -12.39 -2.71 24.35
CA TYR A 69 -13.08 -2.37 23.10
C TYR A 69 -13.05 -3.55 22.13
N ASN A 70 -14.20 -3.87 21.55
CA ASN A 70 -14.28 -4.72 20.38
C ASN A 70 -14.09 -3.87 19.11
N LEU A 71 -13.56 -4.51 18.07
CA LEU A 71 -13.29 -3.90 16.77
C LEU A 71 -14.25 -4.47 15.72
N GLY A 72 -14.84 -3.60 14.91
CA GLY A 72 -15.70 -3.99 13.79
C GLY A 72 -14.86 -4.43 12.61
N THR A 73 -14.74 -5.74 12.42
CA THR A 73 -13.89 -6.33 11.38
C THR A 73 -14.71 -7.00 10.28
N TYR A 74 -14.07 -7.19 9.12
CA TYR A 74 -14.51 -8.05 8.03
C TYR A 74 -13.35 -8.95 7.59
N THR A 75 -13.61 -9.98 6.79
CA THR A 75 -12.57 -10.86 6.24
C THR A 75 -11.75 -10.09 5.19
N PHE A 76 -10.41 -10.03 5.33
CA PHE A 76 -9.55 -9.27 4.41
C PHE A 76 -9.80 -9.61 2.94
N GLY A 77 -9.99 -10.90 2.63
CA GLY A 77 -10.32 -11.39 1.31
C GLY A 77 -11.64 -10.92 0.73
N GLU A 78 -12.66 -10.74 1.57
CA GLU A 78 -13.97 -10.23 1.15
C GLU A 78 -13.91 -8.72 0.94
N GLY A 79 -13.29 -7.98 1.88
CA GLY A 79 -13.22 -6.52 1.80
C GLY A 79 -12.38 -5.99 0.64
N TYR A 80 -11.36 -6.75 0.21
CA TYR A 80 -10.48 -6.37 -0.90
C TYR A 80 -10.65 -7.23 -2.16
N ASN A 81 -11.65 -8.13 -2.19
CA ASN A 81 -11.93 -9.03 -3.32
C ASN A 81 -10.67 -9.79 -3.81
N LEU A 82 -9.93 -10.38 -2.86
CA LEU A 82 -8.69 -11.08 -3.15
C LEU A 82 -8.92 -12.38 -3.93
N CYS A 83 -7.86 -12.97 -4.50
CA CYS A 83 -7.93 -14.34 -4.99
C CYS A 83 -8.05 -15.34 -3.81
N THR A 84 -8.58 -16.54 -4.06
CA THR A 84 -8.79 -17.55 -3.01
C THR A 84 -7.49 -18.06 -2.38
N GLY A 85 -6.37 -18.00 -3.10
CA GLY A 85 -5.06 -18.45 -2.63
C GLY A 85 -4.19 -17.36 -2.01
N GLU A 86 -4.69 -16.14 -1.87
CA GLU A 86 -3.89 -15.04 -1.30
C GLU A 86 -3.55 -15.30 0.17
N LYS A 87 -2.30 -15.02 0.56
CA LYS A 87 -1.93 -15.09 1.98
C LYS A 87 -2.75 -14.09 2.79
N PHE A 88 -3.06 -14.47 4.03
CA PHE A 88 -3.80 -13.66 5.02
C PHE A 88 -5.23 -13.32 4.64
N ARG A 89 -5.75 -13.90 3.55
CA ARG A 89 -7.11 -13.67 3.06
C ARG A 89 -8.16 -13.78 4.17
N GLU A 90 -8.00 -14.75 5.05
CA GLU A 90 -8.99 -15.08 6.08
C GLU A 90 -8.82 -14.28 7.37
N GLN A 91 -7.82 -13.38 7.43
CA GLN A 91 -7.59 -12.56 8.61
C GLN A 91 -8.62 -11.43 8.73
N PRO A 92 -8.94 -11.02 9.96
CA PRO A 92 -9.78 -9.85 10.17
C PRO A 92 -9.05 -8.58 9.69
N ALA A 93 -9.80 -7.70 9.03
CA ALA A 93 -9.39 -6.36 8.65
C ALA A 93 -10.46 -5.34 9.07
N GLY A 94 -10.08 -4.08 9.22
CA GLY A 94 -11.02 -3.02 9.59
C GLY A 94 -10.40 -1.67 9.94
N ALA A 95 -9.08 -1.64 10.18
CA ALA A 95 -8.33 -0.40 10.25
C ALA A 95 -8.41 0.36 8.92
N PHE A 96 -8.57 1.68 8.97
CA PHE A 96 -8.65 2.51 7.76
C PHE A 96 -7.26 3.01 7.30
N CYS A 97 -6.28 3.01 8.20
CA CYS A 97 -4.90 3.42 7.95
C CYS A 97 -3.95 2.76 8.95
N SER A 98 -2.66 3.00 8.78
CA SER A 98 -1.60 2.61 9.71
C SER A 98 -0.68 3.80 10.03
N GLY A 99 0.17 3.61 11.03
CA GLY A 99 1.22 4.56 11.38
C GLY A 99 2.41 3.86 12.04
N ALA A 100 3.44 4.64 12.33
CA ALA A 100 4.64 4.21 13.04
C ALA A 100 4.88 5.08 14.27
N LEU A 101 5.23 4.46 15.39
CA LEU A 101 5.67 5.15 16.60
C LEU A 101 7.08 5.71 16.37
N VAL A 102 7.23 7.04 16.44
CA VAL A 102 8.50 7.76 16.18
C VAL A 102 8.98 8.57 17.38
N GLY A 103 8.24 8.51 18.49
CA GLY A 103 8.56 9.10 19.79
C GLY A 103 7.67 8.47 20.86
N GLU A 104 7.84 8.87 22.13
CA GLU A 104 7.09 8.27 23.25
C GLU A 104 5.57 8.43 23.11
N ASP A 105 5.12 9.52 22.50
CA ASP A 105 3.72 9.88 22.28
C ASP A 105 3.45 10.41 20.86
N LEU A 106 4.36 10.11 19.91
CA LEU A 106 4.33 10.64 18.55
C LEU A 106 4.18 9.53 17.51
N VAL A 107 3.10 9.60 16.73
CA VAL A 107 2.81 8.69 15.61
C VAL A 107 2.96 9.42 14.28
N MET A 108 3.74 8.84 13.37
CA MET A 108 3.82 9.25 11.97
C MET A 108 2.81 8.45 11.13
N THR A 109 2.06 9.11 10.24
CA THR A 109 1.16 8.47 9.28
C THR A 109 1.17 9.23 7.94
N ALA A 110 0.48 8.70 6.92
CA ALA A 110 0.36 9.38 5.64
C ALA A 110 -0.58 10.59 5.73
N GLY A 111 -0.28 11.66 4.99
CA GLY A 111 -1.12 12.86 4.98
C GLY A 111 -2.56 12.62 4.52
N HIS A 112 -2.80 11.58 3.70
CA HIS A 112 -4.16 11.22 3.26
C HIS A 112 -4.96 10.47 4.35
N CYS A 113 -4.32 9.97 5.41
CA CYS A 113 -5.01 9.29 6.49
C CYS A 113 -5.75 10.29 7.39
N ILE A 114 -5.23 11.51 7.54
CA ILE A 114 -5.79 12.57 8.37
C ILE A 114 -5.76 13.88 7.56
N VAL A 115 -6.86 14.15 6.84
CA VAL A 115 -6.97 15.35 6.00
C VAL A 115 -7.63 16.50 6.76
N THR A 116 -8.56 16.20 7.65
CA THR A 116 -9.34 17.20 8.41
C THR A 116 -9.22 16.98 9.92
N GLN A 117 -9.57 18.01 10.69
CA GLN A 117 -9.69 17.88 12.15
C GLN A 117 -10.74 16.83 12.55
N GLY A 118 -11.79 16.63 11.75
CA GLY A 118 -12.78 15.59 11.96
C GLY A 118 -12.19 14.19 11.85
N ASP A 119 -11.27 13.96 10.90
CA ASP A 119 -10.54 12.71 10.79
C ASP A 119 -9.68 12.45 12.02
N CYS A 120 -8.97 13.48 12.49
CA CYS A 120 -8.16 13.40 13.70
C CYS A 120 -9.00 13.06 14.93
N ASN A 121 -10.13 13.75 15.15
CA ASN A 121 -10.98 13.53 16.31
C ASN A 121 -11.68 12.16 16.30
N SER A 122 -11.94 11.62 15.10
CA SER A 122 -12.58 10.32 14.90
C SER A 122 -11.61 9.15 14.87
N ALA A 123 -10.30 9.39 14.89
CA ALA A 123 -9.30 8.33 14.91
C ALA A 123 -9.08 7.77 16.32
N ALA A 124 -8.89 6.45 16.37
CA ALA A 124 -8.36 5.70 17.51
C ALA A 124 -7.08 5.00 17.07
N PHE A 125 -6.10 4.98 17.97
CA PHE A 125 -4.78 4.37 17.77
C PHE A 125 -4.74 3.05 18.52
N VAL A 126 -4.63 1.94 17.80
CA VAL A 126 -4.68 0.58 18.36
C VAL A 126 -3.34 -0.11 18.09
N PHE A 127 -2.60 -0.38 19.15
CA PHE A 127 -1.35 -1.15 19.12
C PHE A 127 -1.64 -2.64 19.35
N GLY A 128 -0.72 -3.50 18.89
CA GLY A 128 -0.83 -4.95 19.07
C GLY A 128 -1.98 -5.60 18.30
N TYR A 129 -2.49 -4.93 17.26
CA TYR A 129 -3.42 -5.52 16.30
C TYR A 129 -2.60 -6.22 15.20
N ALA A 130 -2.31 -7.49 15.43
CA ALA A 130 -1.60 -8.39 14.50
C ALA A 130 -2.21 -9.79 14.57
#